data_AF-E6TXH8-F1
#
_entry.id   AF-E6TXH8-F1
#
_cell.length_a   1.000
_cell.length_b   1.000
_cell.length_c   1.000
_cell.angle_alpha   90.00
_cell.angle_beta   90.00
_cell.angle_gamma   90.00
#
_symmetry.space_group_name_H-M   'P 1'
#
loop_
_entity.id
_entity.type
_entity.pdbx_description
1 polymer ?
#
loop_
_entity_poly.entity_id
_entity_poly.type
_entity_poly.pdbx_seq_one_letter_code
_entity_poly.pdbx_strand_id
1 'polypeptide(L)'
;MGMKVKEVANLVGISIRTLHHYDEINLLTPDEITNSGYRLYSDKDLEKLQQILFFKELGFPLKKVKEIIDCPTFDRERALELQRKSLLEKRSRLDKMIKTIDKTMRHAKGEINMSNKEKFEGFDFHNNRYEQEARERWGDQAVDESKAKIANMPGDPEAIVTEIYSKLAALRHQSPQSAEAQSAIKEWFDCLNKNFGNYSLEAFKGLGQMYVDDERFTQNIDKMGEGLAQFMCDAMVHFADTTKNK
;
A
#
# COMPACT_ATOMS: atom_id res chain seq x y z
N MET A 1 2.61 -14.50 39.11
CA MET A 1 1.66 -13.67 39.90
C MET A 1 1.04 -12.71 38.91
N GLY A 2 -0.27 -12.77 38.70
CA GLY A 2 -0.94 -12.02 37.63
C GLY A 2 -1.14 -10.54 37.98
N MET A 3 -1.05 -9.68 36.97
CA MET A 3 -1.21 -8.23 37.09
C MET A 3 -2.70 -7.86 36.91
N LYS A 4 -3.24 -6.98 37.76
CA LYS A 4 -4.66 -6.59 37.66
C LYS A 4 -4.89 -5.69 36.45
N VAL A 5 -6.09 -5.74 35.88
CA VAL A 5 -6.48 -4.90 34.72
C VAL A 5 -6.12 -3.41 34.85
N LYS A 6 -6.25 -2.83 36.05
CA LYS A 6 -5.91 -1.42 36.30
C LYS A 6 -4.39 -1.17 36.24
N GLU A 7 -3.60 -2.11 36.73
CA GLU A 7 -2.14 -2.03 36.70
C GLU A 7 -1.65 -2.16 35.26
N VAL A 8 -2.20 -3.10 34.49
CA VAL A 8 -1.91 -3.26 33.05
C VAL A 8 -2.28 -2.01 32.26
N ALA A 9 -3.50 -1.49 32.46
CA ALA A 9 -3.97 -0.26 31.81
C ALA A 9 -3.02 0.92 32.04
N ASN A 10 -2.58 1.10 33.29
CA ASN A 10 -1.64 2.15 33.66
C ASN A 10 -0.25 1.93 33.07
N LEU A 11 0.24 0.68 33.03
CA LEU A 11 1.56 0.33 32.52
C LEU A 11 1.72 0.68 31.03
N VAL A 12 0.72 0.34 30.21
CA VAL A 12 0.79 0.54 28.75
C VAL A 12 0.08 1.81 28.27
N GLY A 13 -0.52 2.58 29.20
CA GLY A 13 -1.19 3.85 28.88
C GLY A 13 -2.48 3.70 28.08
N ILE A 14 -3.22 2.59 28.23
CA ILE A 14 -4.52 2.38 27.58
C ILE A 14 -5.65 2.36 28.59
N SER A 15 -6.88 2.61 28.15
CA SER A 15 -8.03 2.58 29.06
C SER A 15 -8.38 1.15 29.49
N ILE A 16 -8.92 0.99 30.70
CA ILE A 16 -9.50 -0.29 31.15
C ILE A 16 -10.58 -0.77 30.16
N ARG A 17 -11.35 0.16 29.59
CA ARG A 17 -12.36 -0.13 28.57
C ARG A 17 -11.73 -0.76 27.32
N THR A 18 -10.52 -0.36 26.93
CA THR A 18 -9.78 -0.96 25.81
C THR A 18 -9.42 -2.41 26.10
N LEU A 19 -8.94 -2.70 27.31
CA LEU A 19 -8.63 -4.08 27.72
C LEU A 19 -9.89 -4.95 27.79
N HIS A 20 -11.00 -4.42 28.31
CA HIS A 20 -12.29 -5.13 28.27
C HIS A 20 -12.77 -5.37 26.84
N HIS A 21 -12.60 -4.40 25.94
CA HIS A 21 -12.94 -4.59 24.54
C HIS A 21 -12.09 -5.69 23.88
N TYR A 22 -10.79 -5.77 24.20
CA TYR A 22 -9.93 -6.84 23.69
C TYR A 22 -10.34 -8.23 24.21
N ASP A 23 -10.81 -8.30 25.45
CA ASP A 23 -11.39 -9.51 26.05
C ASP A 23 -12.70 -9.90 25.33
N GLU A 24 -13.62 -8.95 25.14
CA GLU A 24 -14.91 -9.14 24.46
C GLU A 24 -14.77 -9.70 23.03
N ILE A 25 -13.77 -9.23 22.27
CA ILE A 25 -13.50 -9.71 20.91
C ILE A 25 -12.61 -10.96 20.88
N ASN A 26 -12.26 -11.51 22.04
CA ASN A 26 -11.33 -12.63 22.22
C ASN A 26 -9.96 -12.39 21.56
N LEU A 27 -9.47 -11.15 21.60
CA LEU A 27 -8.13 -10.80 21.14
C LEU A 27 -7.11 -10.95 22.27
N LEU A 28 -7.46 -10.48 23.47
CA LEU A 28 -6.66 -10.63 24.68
C LEU A 28 -7.58 -10.94 25.86
N THR A 29 -7.63 -12.22 26.22
CA THR A 29 -8.37 -12.72 27.37
C THR A 29 -7.40 -12.87 28.56
N PRO A 30 -7.78 -12.48 29.78
CA PRO A 30 -6.95 -12.69 30.97
C PRO A 30 -6.80 -14.19 31.28
N ASP A 31 -5.61 -14.60 31.73
CA ASP A 31 -5.31 -15.99 32.13
C ASP A 31 -6.16 -16.44 33.33
N GLU A 32 -6.50 -15.51 34.24
CA GLU A 32 -7.33 -15.81 35.41
C GLU A 32 -8.36 -14.71 35.67
N ILE A 33 -9.57 -15.15 36.05
CA ILE A 33 -10.60 -14.29 36.64
C ILE A 33 -10.83 -14.79 38.06
N THR A 34 -10.56 -13.94 39.06
CA THR A 34 -10.73 -14.31 40.47
C THR A 34 -12.20 -14.54 40.80
N ASN A 35 -12.47 -15.26 41.89
CA ASN A 35 -13.84 -15.45 42.42
C ASN A 35 -14.59 -14.14 42.70
N SER A 36 -13.86 -13.05 42.93
CA SER A 36 -14.37 -11.69 43.13
C SER A 36 -14.55 -10.89 41.84
N GLY A 37 -14.32 -11.51 40.67
CA GLY A 37 -14.51 -10.91 39.34
C GLY A 37 -13.34 -10.05 38.85
N TYR A 38 -12.17 -10.10 39.50
CA TYR A 38 -11.00 -9.36 39.03
C TYR A 38 -10.27 -10.14 37.93
N ARG A 39 -9.97 -9.45 36.83
CA ARG A 39 -9.11 -9.97 35.75
C ARG A 39 -7.65 -9.86 36.14
N LEU A 40 -6.93 -10.97 36.02
CA LEU A 40 -5.50 -11.09 36.25
C LEU A 40 -4.81 -11.51 34.96
N TYR A 41 -3.85 -10.71 34.51
CA TYR A 41 -3.07 -10.94 33.31
C TYR A 41 -1.73 -11.57 33.67
N SER A 42 -1.42 -12.71 33.07
CA SER A 42 -0.12 -13.37 33.21
C SER A 42 0.97 -12.67 32.40
N ASP A 43 2.24 -13.01 32.62
CA ASP A 43 3.34 -12.50 31.80
C ASP A 43 3.16 -12.85 30.31
N LYS A 44 2.58 -14.02 30.01
CA LYS A 44 2.24 -14.43 28.64
C LYS A 44 1.18 -13.51 28.02
N ASP A 45 0.19 -13.08 28.80
CA ASP A 45 -0.82 -12.15 28.32
C ASP A 45 -0.21 -10.78 28.04
N LEU A 46 0.76 -10.35 28.86
CA LEU A 46 1.48 -9.09 28.65
C LEU A 46 2.34 -9.15 27.38
N GLU A 47 2.98 -10.28 27.10
CA GLU A 47 3.69 -10.50 25.84
C GLU A 47 2.74 -10.46 24.63
N LYS A 48 1.54 -11.07 24.73
CA LYS A 48 0.51 -10.99 23.69
C LYS A 48 0.00 -9.56 23.52
N LEU A 49 -0.25 -8.85 24.62
CA LEU A 49 -0.66 -7.44 24.61
C LEU A 49 0.39 -6.57 23.91
N GLN A 50 1.67 -6.76 24.20
CA GLN A 50 2.75 -6.03 23.52
C GLN A 50 2.70 -6.21 22.01
N GLN A 51 2.50 -7.44 21.52
CA GLN A 51 2.37 -7.71 20.08
C GLN A 51 1.15 -7.00 19.47
N ILE A 52 0.00 -7.06 20.15
CA ILE A 52 -1.23 -6.38 19.71
C ILE A 52 -0.97 -4.88 19.55
N LEU A 53 -0.29 -4.27 20.52
CA LEU A 53 0.03 -2.85 20.50
C LEU A 53 0.99 -2.48 19.36
N PHE A 54 2.00 -3.32 19.07
CA PHE A 54 2.87 -3.09 17.91
C PHE A 54 2.11 -3.10 16.58
N PHE A 55 1.24 -4.09 16.36
CA PHE A 55 0.42 -4.12 15.14
C PHE A 55 -0.54 -2.93 15.06
N LYS A 56 -1.09 -2.50 16.20
CA LYS A 56 -1.95 -1.31 16.28
C LYS A 56 -1.20 -0.03 15.92
N GLU A 57 0.04 0.14 16.39
CA GLU A 57 0.89 1.27 16.04
C GLU A 57 1.30 1.27 14.55
N LEU A 58 1.34 0.08 13.94
CA LEU A 58 1.52 -0.05 12.50
C LEU A 58 0.25 0.25 11.69
N GLY A 59 -0.90 0.44 12.34
CA GLY A 59 -2.16 0.80 11.72
C GLY A 59 -3.06 -0.38 11.36
N PHE A 60 -2.73 -1.59 11.82
CA PHE A 60 -3.55 -2.77 11.52
C PHE A 60 -4.89 -2.71 12.27
N PRO A 61 -6.01 -3.05 11.62
CA PRO A 61 -7.30 -3.19 12.28
C PRO A 61 -7.29 -4.40 13.22
N LEU A 62 -7.97 -4.30 14.36
CA LEU A 62 -7.96 -5.34 15.42
C LEU A 62 -8.35 -6.73 14.90
N LYS A 63 -9.26 -6.80 13.92
CA LYS A 63 -9.65 -8.06 13.27
C LYS A 63 -8.46 -8.76 12.60
N LYS A 64 -7.65 -8.03 11.83
CA LYS A 64 -6.46 -8.58 11.16
C LYS A 64 -5.37 -8.93 12.17
N VAL A 65 -5.21 -8.14 13.23
CA VAL A 65 -4.30 -8.46 14.33
C VAL A 65 -4.65 -9.80 14.96
N LYS A 66 -5.95 -10.04 15.20
CA LYS A 66 -6.44 -11.32 15.72
C LYS A 66 -6.11 -12.48 14.78
N GLU A 67 -6.43 -12.35 13.49
CA GLU A 67 -6.16 -13.38 12.48
C GLU A 67 -4.67 -13.75 12.40
N ILE A 68 -3.77 -12.76 12.53
CA ILE A 68 -2.32 -12.98 12.52
C ILE A 68 -1.87 -13.76 13.76
N ILE A 69 -2.29 -13.31 14.95
CA ILE A 69 -1.83 -13.89 16.23
C ILE A 69 -2.39 -15.30 16.45
N ASP A 70 -3.63 -15.56 16.02
CA ASP A 70 -4.28 -16.87 16.17
C ASP A 70 -3.84 -17.87 15.08
N CYS A 71 -3.00 -17.46 14.13
CA CYS A 71 -2.52 -18.33 13.05
C CYS A 71 -1.55 -19.41 13.58
N PRO A 72 -1.79 -20.71 13.33
CA PRO A 72 -0.92 -21.79 13.82
C PRO A 72 0.52 -21.73 13.30
N THR A 73 0.74 -21.10 12.15
CA THR A 73 2.06 -20.92 11.53
C THR A 73 2.69 -19.57 11.86
N PHE A 74 2.12 -18.83 12.82
CA PHE A 74 2.64 -17.54 13.23
C PHE A 74 4.04 -17.66 13.84
N ASP A 75 5.01 -17.09 13.15
CA ASP A 75 6.37 -16.92 13.64
C ASP A 75 6.53 -15.52 14.25
N ARG A 76 6.59 -15.49 15.58
CA ARG A 76 6.72 -14.26 16.36
C ARG A 76 8.01 -13.50 16.03
N GLU A 77 9.13 -14.19 15.88
CA GLU A 77 10.43 -13.56 15.66
C GLU A 77 10.44 -12.88 14.30
N ARG A 78 10.02 -13.60 13.26
CA ARG A 78 9.87 -13.05 11.91
C ARG A 78 8.88 -11.90 11.85
N ALA A 79 7.77 -11.97 12.59
CA ALA A 79 6.81 -10.87 12.68
C ALA A 79 7.47 -9.61 13.28
N LEU A 80 8.24 -9.75 14.37
CA LEU A 80 8.97 -8.64 14.98
C LEU A 80 10.03 -8.04 14.04
N GLU A 81 10.74 -8.87 13.26
CA GLU A 81 11.69 -8.39 12.24
C GLU A 81 11.01 -7.53 11.16
N LEU A 82 9.87 -8.00 10.65
CA LEU A 82 9.08 -7.26 9.67
C LEU A 82 8.53 -5.95 10.25
N GLN A 83 8.05 -5.98 11.49
CA GLN A 83 7.60 -4.79 12.21
C GLN A 83 8.76 -3.79 12.38
N ARG A 84 9.94 -4.26 12.77
CA ARG A 84 11.14 -3.42 12.90
C ARG A 84 11.52 -2.78 11.57
N LYS A 85 11.48 -3.53 10.46
CA LYS A 85 11.72 -3.00 9.11
C LYS A 85 10.72 -1.89 8.77
N SER A 86 9.43 -2.11 9.01
CA SER A 86 8.39 -1.11 8.75
C SER A 86 8.58 0.17 9.59
N LEU A 87 8.99 0.04 10.85
CA LEU A 87 9.31 1.20 11.71
C LEU A 87 10.53 1.98 11.19
N LEU A 88 11.56 1.30 10.69
CA LEU A 88 12.72 1.95 10.09
C LEU A 88 12.36 2.71 8.81
N GLU A 89 11.46 2.17 7.99
CA GLU A 89 10.92 2.83 6.80
C GLU A 89 10.11 4.08 7.19
N LYS A 90 9.22 3.96 8.19
CA LYS A 90 8.48 5.11 8.75
C LYS A 90 9.43 6.19 9.26
N ARG A 91 10.49 5.82 9.99
CA ARG A 91 11.52 6.75 10.49
C ARG A 91 12.21 7.46 9.32
N SER A 92 12.68 6.71 8.32
CA SER A 92 13.31 7.29 7.13
C SER A 92 12.41 8.30 6.42
N ARG A 93 11.10 8.01 6.33
CA ARG A 93 10.11 8.95 5.77
C ARG A 93 9.96 10.21 6.64
N LEU A 94 9.87 10.06 7.95
CA LEU A 94 9.82 11.20 8.88
C LEU A 94 11.08 12.06 8.76
N ASP A 95 12.26 11.45 8.68
CA ASP A 95 13.53 12.16 8.49
C ASP A 95 13.56 12.97 7.19
N LYS A 96 13.00 12.42 6.10
CA LYS A 96 12.84 13.15 4.83
C LYS A 96 11.89 14.34 4.99
N MET A 97 10.74 14.15 5.63
CA MET A 97 9.78 15.24 5.85
C MET A 97 10.37 16.36 6.72
N ILE A 98 11.15 16.02 7.76
CA ILE A 98 11.88 17.01 8.57
C ILE A 98 12.83 17.83 7.70
N LYS A 99 13.63 17.17 6.86
CA LYS A 99 14.53 17.87 5.91
C LYS A 99 13.77 18.77 4.95
N THR A 100 12.61 18.34 4.46
CA THR A 100 11.74 19.16 3.60
C THR A 100 11.21 20.39 4.33
N ILE A 101 10.82 20.26 5.61
CA ILE A 101 10.43 21.39 6.46
C ILE A 101 11.60 22.37 6.62
N ASP A 102 12.80 21.87 6.92
CA ASP A 102 14.00 22.71 7.08
C ASP A 102 14.30 23.51 5.81
N LYS A 103 14.24 22.86 4.63
CA LYS A 103 14.38 23.54 3.34
C LYS A 103 13.26 24.57 3.12
N THR A 104 12.03 24.22 3.44
CA THR A 104 10.86 25.10 3.28
C THR A 104 10.99 26.36 4.14
N MET A 105 11.49 26.24 5.36
CA MET A 105 11.77 27.39 6.24
C MET A 105 12.82 28.33 5.63
N ARG A 106 13.90 27.77 5.03
CA ARG A 106 14.93 28.57 4.35
C ARG A 106 14.40 29.23 3.07
N HIS A 107 13.58 28.52 2.31
CA HIS A 107 12.90 29.07 1.13
C HIS A 107 11.97 30.23 1.50
N ALA A 108 11.18 30.09 2.57
CA ALA A 108 10.29 31.14 3.05
C ALA A 108 11.03 32.41 3.49
N LYS A 109 12.30 32.28 3.92
CA LYS A 109 13.19 33.40 4.23
C LYS A 109 13.90 33.99 3.00
N GLY A 110 13.68 33.43 1.80
CA GLY A 110 14.35 33.84 0.57
C GLY A 110 15.81 33.39 0.45
N GLU A 111 16.27 32.46 1.30
CA GLU A 111 17.67 32.00 1.31
C GLU A 111 17.97 30.99 0.19
N ILE A 112 16.96 30.23 -0.25
CA ILE A 112 17.06 29.21 -1.30
C ILE A 112 15.81 29.22 -2.16
N ASN A 113 15.92 28.71 -3.39
CA ASN A 113 14.78 28.33 -4.23
C ASN A 113 14.51 26.83 -4.09
N MET A 114 13.24 26.42 -4.11
CA MET A 114 12.84 25.01 -4.07
C MET A 114 12.01 24.66 -5.28
N SER A 115 12.35 23.55 -5.94
CA SER A 115 11.52 22.97 -7.00
C SER A 115 10.22 22.38 -6.43
N ASN A 116 9.20 22.20 -7.25
CA ASN A 116 7.96 21.54 -6.82
C ASN A 116 8.23 20.12 -6.31
N LYS A 117 9.15 19.38 -6.94
CA LYS A 117 9.57 18.04 -6.49
C LYS A 117 10.11 18.06 -5.05
N GLU A 118 10.97 19.02 -4.73
CA GLU A 118 11.55 19.14 -3.38
C GLU A 118 10.52 19.56 -2.32
N LYS A 119 9.51 20.36 -2.68
CA LYS A 119 8.44 20.77 -1.75
C LYS A 119 7.60 19.59 -1.25
N PHE A 120 7.50 18.53 -2.05
CA PHE A 120 6.70 17.35 -1.75
C PHE A 120 7.55 16.11 -1.41
N GLU A 121 8.88 16.25 -1.29
CA GLU A 121 9.76 15.15 -0.93
C GLU A 121 9.44 14.64 0.49
N GLY A 122 9.27 13.31 0.63
CA GLY A 122 8.92 12.67 1.91
C GLY A 122 7.42 12.49 2.14
N PHE A 123 6.56 13.15 1.34
CA PHE A 123 5.14 12.84 1.29
C PHE A 123 4.91 11.65 0.37
N ASP A 124 4.39 10.57 0.93
CA ASP A 124 4.07 9.36 0.20
C ASP A 124 2.64 8.96 0.55
N PHE A 125 1.69 9.49 -0.23
CA PHE A 125 0.27 9.22 -0.09
C PHE A 125 -0.13 7.89 -0.76
N HIS A 126 0.82 7.17 -1.36
CA HIS A 126 0.59 5.92 -2.08
C HIS A 126 1.06 4.68 -1.28
N ASN A 127 2.13 4.76 -0.47
CA ASN A 127 2.80 3.54 0.03
C ASN A 127 2.46 3.06 1.43
N ASN A 128 1.30 2.43 1.62
CA ASN A 128 1.31 1.28 2.57
C ASN A 128 0.25 0.24 2.20
N ARG A 129 -0.91 0.68 1.74
CA ARG A 129 -2.01 -0.22 1.43
C ARG A 129 -1.84 -0.93 0.08
N TYR A 130 -1.39 -0.24 -0.97
CA TYR A 130 -1.18 -0.87 -2.29
C TYR A 130 -0.03 -1.87 -2.29
N GLU A 131 1.08 -1.58 -1.60
CA GLU A 131 2.18 -2.53 -1.51
C GLU A 131 1.79 -3.78 -0.70
N GLN A 132 1.07 -3.62 0.41
CA GLN A 132 0.55 -4.76 1.17
C GLN A 132 -0.44 -5.59 0.36
N GLU A 133 -1.41 -4.96 -0.30
CA GLU A 133 -2.36 -5.64 -1.20
C GLU A 133 -1.64 -6.33 -2.37
N ALA A 134 -0.59 -5.71 -2.91
CA ALA A 134 0.22 -6.30 -3.97
C ALA A 134 1.00 -7.53 -3.49
N ARG A 135 1.57 -7.49 -2.28
CA ARG A 135 2.26 -8.64 -1.68
C ARG A 135 1.29 -9.76 -1.34
N GLU A 136 0.09 -9.45 -0.83
CA GLU A 136 -0.96 -10.44 -0.57
C GLU A 136 -1.46 -11.11 -1.87
N ARG A 137 -1.56 -10.36 -2.98
CA ARG A 137 -2.11 -10.86 -4.24
C ARG A 137 -1.07 -11.53 -5.16
N TRP A 138 0.17 -11.02 -5.18
CA TRP A 138 1.20 -11.45 -6.13
C TRP A 138 2.49 -11.98 -5.48
N GLY A 139 2.58 -11.93 -4.15
CA GLY A 139 3.71 -12.46 -3.38
C GLY A 139 4.88 -11.49 -3.25
N ASP A 140 5.71 -11.72 -2.21
CA ASP A 140 6.83 -10.83 -1.88
C ASP A 140 7.87 -10.72 -2.99
N GLN A 141 8.22 -11.85 -3.62
CA GLN A 141 9.24 -11.90 -4.65
C GLN A 141 8.86 -11.06 -5.88
N ALA A 142 7.61 -11.16 -6.35
CA ALA A 142 7.16 -10.40 -7.51
C ALA A 142 7.16 -8.88 -7.25
N VAL A 143 6.77 -8.47 -6.04
CA VAL A 143 6.79 -7.06 -5.63
C VAL A 143 8.22 -6.55 -5.50
N ASP A 144 9.13 -7.32 -4.90
CA ASP A 144 10.53 -6.93 -4.73
C ASP A 144 11.25 -6.82 -6.07
N GLU A 145 11.04 -7.76 -6.99
CA GLU A 145 11.59 -7.73 -8.35
C GLU A 145 11.07 -6.51 -9.14
N SER A 146 9.76 -6.22 -9.05
CA SER A 146 9.16 -5.04 -9.69
C SER A 146 9.76 -3.73 -9.15
N LYS A 147 9.87 -3.60 -7.81
CA LYS A 147 10.48 -2.42 -7.18
C LYS A 147 11.93 -2.24 -7.57
N ALA A 148 12.71 -3.33 -7.61
CA ALA A 148 14.10 -3.29 -8.05
C ALA A 148 14.23 -2.87 -9.53
N LYS A 149 13.33 -3.33 -10.40
CA LYS A 149 13.33 -2.95 -11.82
C LYS A 149 13.01 -1.47 -12.03
N ILE A 150 12.00 -0.96 -11.33
CA ILE A 150 11.63 0.47 -11.36
C ILE A 150 12.77 1.34 -10.83
N ALA A 151 13.39 0.95 -9.71
CA ALA A 151 14.50 1.70 -9.12
C ALA A 151 15.75 1.81 -10.01
N ASN A 152 15.98 0.80 -10.86
CA ASN A 152 17.11 0.75 -11.79
C ASN A 152 16.73 1.18 -13.23
N MET A 153 15.51 1.69 -13.45
CA MET A 153 15.06 2.10 -14.76
C MET A 153 15.75 3.40 -15.21
N PRO A 154 16.25 3.48 -16.44
CA PRO A 154 16.69 4.74 -17.01
C PRO A 154 15.49 5.64 -17.33
N GLY A 155 15.49 6.86 -16.80
CA GLY A 155 14.43 7.84 -17.00
C GLY A 155 13.49 7.96 -15.80
N ASP A 156 12.43 8.76 -15.95
CA ASP A 156 11.40 8.93 -14.93
C ASP A 156 10.19 8.04 -15.29
N PRO A 157 9.93 6.96 -14.53
CA PRO A 157 8.81 6.06 -14.79
C PRO A 157 7.46 6.77 -14.84
N GLU A 158 7.28 7.81 -14.02
CA GLU A 158 6.04 8.58 -13.98
C GLU A 158 5.87 9.41 -15.25
N ALA A 159 6.95 10.02 -15.76
CA ALA A 159 6.93 10.76 -17.00
C ALA A 159 6.62 9.87 -18.22
N ILE A 160 7.19 8.66 -18.26
CA ILE A 160 6.96 7.68 -19.33
C ILE A 160 5.47 7.29 -19.39
N VAL A 161 4.87 6.98 -18.25
CA VAL A 161 3.44 6.62 -18.17
C VAL A 161 2.57 7.82 -18.54
N THR A 162 2.89 9.01 -17.99
CA THR A 162 2.14 10.24 -18.22
C THR A 162 2.11 10.64 -19.69
N GLU A 163 3.20 10.45 -20.43
CA GLU A 163 3.26 10.76 -21.87
C GLU A 163 2.25 9.91 -22.65
N ILE A 164 2.25 8.59 -22.42
CA ILE A 164 1.35 7.65 -23.12
C ILE A 164 -0.10 7.91 -22.71
N TYR A 165 -0.36 8.13 -21.42
CA TYR A 165 -1.71 8.40 -20.92
C TYR A 165 -2.27 9.71 -21.47
N SER A 166 -1.42 10.73 -21.67
CA SER A 166 -1.84 11.99 -22.30
C SER A 166 -2.29 11.78 -23.74
N LYS A 167 -1.58 10.94 -24.51
CA LYS A 167 -2.00 10.57 -25.87
C LYS A 167 -3.34 9.84 -25.87
N LEU A 168 -3.50 8.85 -24.99
CA LEU A 168 -4.75 8.08 -24.86
C LEU A 168 -5.91 8.95 -24.37
N ALA A 169 -5.65 9.89 -23.45
CA ALA A 169 -6.62 10.87 -22.99
C ALA A 169 -7.17 11.74 -24.13
N ALA A 170 -6.31 12.14 -25.09
CA ALA A 170 -6.74 12.89 -26.25
C ALA A 170 -7.63 12.07 -27.21
N LEU A 171 -7.43 10.75 -27.26
CA LEU A 171 -8.18 9.83 -28.12
C LEU A 171 -9.46 9.30 -27.48
N ARG A 172 -9.68 9.51 -26.18
CA ARG A 172 -10.74 8.84 -25.39
C ARG A 172 -12.18 9.04 -25.88
N HIS A 173 -12.43 10.10 -26.65
CA HIS A 173 -13.74 10.41 -27.24
C HIS A 173 -13.98 9.73 -28.60
N GLN A 174 -12.97 9.04 -29.12
CA GLN A 174 -13.05 8.27 -30.36
C GLN A 174 -13.39 6.80 -30.05
N SER A 175 -13.58 6.00 -31.10
CA SER A 175 -13.75 4.56 -30.91
C SER A 175 -12.47 3.93 -30.34
N PRO A 176 -12.55 3.09 -29.28
CA PRO A 176 -11.41 2.35 -28.75
C PRO A 176 -10.82 1.37 -29.78
N GLN A 177 -11.55 1.06 -30.85
CA GLN A 177 -11.12 0.18 -31.95
C GLN A 177 -10.53 0.95 -33.14
N SER A 178 -10.47 2.28 -33.06
CA SER A 178 -9.83 3.10 -34.11
C SER A 178 -8.36 2.74 -34.30
N ALA A 179 -7.83 2.95 -35.50
CA ALA A 179 -6.43 2.65 -35.80
C ALA A 179 -5.48 3.45 -34.90
N GLU A 180 -5.84 4.70 -34.61
CA GLU A 180 -5.12 5.62 -33.73
C GLU A 180 -5.12 5.11 -32.28
N ALA A 181 -6.28 4.70 -31.75
CA ALA A 181 -6.39 4.14 -30.41
C ALA A 181 -5.59 2.83 -30.28
N GLN A 182 -5.70 1.94 -31.26
CA GLN A 182 -4.99 0.66 -31.25
C GLN A 182 -3.47 0.83 -31.41
N SER A 183 -3.01 1.83 -32.16
CA SER A 183 -1.58 2.19 -32.21
C SER A 183 -1.09 2.69 -30.85
N ALA A 184 -1.84 3.58 -30.19
CA ALA A 184 -1.48 4.09 -28.87
C ALA A 184 -1.51 3.00 -27.78
N ILE A 185 -2.45 2.06 -27.85
CA ILE A 185 -2.50 0.89 -26.97
C ILE A 185 -1.35 -0.07 -27.23
N LYS A 186 -0.93 -0.24 -28.48
CA LYS A 186 0.28 -0.99 -28.80
C LYS A 186 1.52 -0.33 -28.17
N GLU A 187 1.66 0.99 -28.29
CA GLU A 187 2.74 1.73 -27.61
C GLU A 187 2.70 1.49 -26.09
N TRP A 188 1.50 1.46 -25.50
CA TRP A 188 1.34 1.14 -24.08
C TRP A 188 1.77 -0.29 -23.74
N PHE A 189 1.34 -1.28 -24.53
CA PHE A 189 1.74 -2.68 -24.35
C PHE A 189 3.26 -2.88 -24.47
N ASP A 190 3.88 -2.28 -25.48
CA ASP A 190 5.32 -2.33 -25.70
C ASP A 190 6.07 -1.63 -24.56
N CYS A 191 5.56 -0.49 -24.09
CA CYS A 191 6.12 0.23 -22.95
C CYS A 191 6.09 -0.63 -21.68
N LEU A 192 4.96 -1.26 -21.35
CA LEU A 192 4.84 -2.16 -20.21
C LEU A 192 5.85 -3.32 -20.26
N ASN A 193 5.98 -3.95 -21.43
CA ASN A 193 6.92 -5.07 -21.62
C ASN A 193 8.39 -4.65 -21.58
N LYS A 194 8.69 -3.46 -22.10
CA LYS A 194 10.05 -2.91 -22.08
C LYS A 194 10.48 -2.52 -20.66
N ASN A 195 9.59 -1.87 -19.93
CA ASN A 195 9.94 -1.11 -18.74
C ASN A 195 9.49 -1.79 -17.44
N PHE A 196 8.29 -2.35 -17.38
CA PHE A 196 7.63 -2.68 -16.11
C PHE A 196 7.50 -4.17 -15.83
N GLY A 197 7.61 -5.05 -16.83
CA GLY A 197 7.46 -6.49 -16.64
C GLY A 197 7.39 -7.25 -17.95
N ASN A 198 6.94 -8.51 -17.92
CA ASN A 198 6.59 -9.28 -19.11
C ASN A 198 5.08 -9.54 -19.07
N TYR A 199 4.33 -8.80 -19.87
CA TYR A 199 2.88 -8.89 -19.95
C TYR A 199 2.49 -9.73 -21.16
N SER A 200 1.89 -10.89 -20.92
CA SER A 200 1.15 -11.60 -21.97
C SER A 200 -0.07 -10.78 -22.41
N LEU A 201 -0.65 -11.09 -23.58
CA LEU A 201 -1.87 -10.44 -24.04
C LEU A 201 -3.03 -10.62 -23.03
N GLU A 202 -3.13 -11.79 -22.40
CA GLU A 202 -4.13 -12.06 -21.35
C GLU A 202 -3.86 -11.24 -20.08
N ALA A 203 -2.60 -11.12 -19.66
CA ALA A 203 -2.24 -10.30 -18.50
C ALA A 203 -2.50 -8.81 -18.76
N PHE A 204 -2.26 -8.35 -19.99
CA PHE A 204 -2.55 -6.99 -20.41
C PHE A 204 -4.07 -6.73 -20.44
N LYS A 205 -4.87 -7.67 -20.93
CA LYS A 205 -6.33 -7.60 -20.87
C LYS A 205 -6.84 -7.54 -19.43
N GLY A 206 -6.30 -8.39 -18.55
CA GLY A 206 -6.62 -8.36 -17.11
C GLY A 206 -6.22 -7.05 -16.42
N LEU A 207 -5.11 -6.43 -16.84
CA LEU A 207 -4.70 -5.12 -16.35
C LEU A 207 -5.72 -4.03 -16.73
N GLY A 208 -6.25 -4.07 -17.96
CA GLY A 208 -7.30 -3.15 -18.41
C GLY A 208 -8.56 -3.29 -17.56
N GLN A 209 -9.00 -4.53 -17.29
CA GLN A 209 -10.15 -4.79 -16.42
C GLN A 209 -9.94 -4.28 -14.99
N MET A 210 -8.73 -4.40 -14.45
CA MET A 210 -8.40 -3.87 -13.13
C MET A 210 -8.54 -2.34 -13.05
N TYR A 211 -8.31 -1.60 -14.15
CA TYR A 211 -8.47 -0.14 -14.17
C TYR A 211 -9.91 0.32 -13.94
N VAL A 212 -10.89 -0.54 -14.23
CA VAL A 212 -12.33 -0.25 -14.05
C VAL A 212 -12.92 -0.96 -12.85
N ASP A 213 -12.42 -2.14 -12.49
CA ASP A 213 -12.92 -2.93 -11.34
C ASP A 213 -12.51 -2.33 -9.99
N ASP A 214 -11.37 -1.64 -9.93
CA ASP A 214 -10.90 -0.96 -8.73
C ASP A 214 -11.06 0.55 -8.89
N GLU A 215 -12.05 1.10 -8.18
CA GLU A 215 -12.43 2.52 -8.22
C GLU A 215 -11.24 3.46 -7.96
N ARG A 216 -10.22 3.02 -7.21
CA ARG A 216 -9.03 3.81 -6.94
C ARG A 216 -8.17 4.01 -8.18
N PHE A 217 -8.06 2.97 -9.02
CA PHE A 217 -7.39 3.08 -10.32
C PHE A 217 -8.20 3.96 -11.26
N THR A 218 -9.51 3.75 -11.35
CA THR A 218 -10.40 4.57 -12.17
C THR A 218 -10.27 6.05 -11.83
N GLN A 219 -10.43 6.41 -10.55
CA GLN A 219 -10.31 7.80 -10.08
C GLN A 219 -8.92 8.39 -10.35
N ASN A 220 -7.85 7.60 -10.28
CA ASN A 220 -6.52 8.11 -10.54
C ASN A 220 -6.25 8.34 -12.03
N ILE A 221 -6.68 7.42 -12.89
CA ILE A 221 -6.51 7.50 -14.35
C ILE A 221 -7.37 8.64 -14.90
N ASP A 222 -8.61 8.76 -14.44
CA ASP A 222 -9.57 9.75 -14.93
C ASP A 222 -9.22 11.20 -14.54
N LYS A 223 -8.24 11.42 -13.65
CA LYS A 223 -7.64 12.75 -13.44
C LYS A 223 -7.05 13.35 -14.73
N MET A 224 -6.63 12.49 -15.67
CA MET A 224 -6.13 12.92 -16.98
C MET A 224 -7.25 13.13 -18.01
N GLY A 225 -8.47 12.74 -17.68
CA GLY A 225 -9.66 12.92 -18.49
C GLY A 225 -10.73 11.93 -18.09
N GLU A 226 -11.92 12.43 -17.75
CA GLU A 226 -13.07 11.60 -17.42
C GLU A 226 -13.36 10.57 -18.53
N GLY A 227 -13.59 9.32 -18.13
CA GLY A 227 -13.85 8.18 -19.00
C GLY A 227 -12.60 7.52 -19.60
N LEU A 228 -11.40 7.99 -19.25
CA LEU A 228 -10.15 7.43 -19.79
C LEU A 228 -9.91 5.99 -19.36
N ALA A 229 -10.16 5.65 -18.09
CA ALA A 229 -9.97 4.29 -17.60
C ALA A 229 -10.81 3.26 -18.38
N GLN A 230 -12.09 3.59 -18.63
CA GLN A 230 -12.99 2.75 -19.40
C GLN A 230 -12.54 2.62 -20.86
N PHE A 231 -12.19 3.75 -21.49
CA PHE A 231 -11.68 3.75 -22.86
C PHE A 231 -10.42 2.88 -23.01
N MET A 232 -9.47 3.00 -22.07
CA MET A 232 -8.27 2.17 -22.06
C MET A 232 -8.61 0.69 -21.89
N CYS A 233 -9.50 0.34 -20.96
CA CYS A 233 -9.94 -1.05 -20.76
C CYS A 233 -10.47 -1.65 -22.07
N ASP A 234 -11.42 -0.98 -22.72
CA ASP A 234 -12.05 -1.47 -23.95
C ASP A 234 -11.03 -1.61 -25.10
N ALA A 235 -10.13 -0.63 -25.22
CA ALA A 235 -9.11 -0.63 -26.27
C ALA A 235 -8.04 -1.71 -26.02
N MET A 236 -7.67 -1.98 -24.77
CA MET A 236 -6.75 -3.07 -24.38
C MET A 236 -7.36 -4.45 -24.65
N VAL A 237 -8.65 -4.63 -24.35
CA VAL A 237 -9.40 -5.86 -24.66
C VAL A 237 -9.37 -6.13 -26.17
N HIS A 238 -9.71 -5.13 -26.97
CA HIS A 238 -9.71 -5.27 -28.43
C HIS A 238 -8.31 -5.57 -28.99
N PHE A 239 -7.28 -4.89 -28.47
CA PHE A 239 -5.89 -5.12 -28.89
C PHE A 239 -5.45 -6.56 -28.63
N ALA A 240 -5.73 -7.07 -27.42
CA ALA A 240 -5.38 -8.44 -27.03
C ALA A 240 -6.09 -9.48 -27.92
N ASP A 241 -7.39 -9.29 -28.16
CA ASP A 241 -8.20 -10.24 -28.92
C ASP A 241 -7.85 -10.25 -30.42
N THR A 242 -7.53 -9.10 -31.01
CA THR A 242 -7.16 -9.03 -32.43
C THR A 242 -5.72 -9.44 -32.71
N THR A 243 -4.80 -9.25 -31.75
CA THR A 243 -3.40 -9.69 -31.88
C THR A 243 -3.25 -11.20 -31.70
N LYS A 244 -4.12 -11.85 -30.93
CA LYS A 244 -4.15 -13.31 -30.76
C LYS A 244 -4.60 -14.07 -32.01
N ASN A 245 -5.33 -13.39 -32.91
CA ASN A 245 -5.92 -13.94 -34.13
C ASN A 245 -5.08 -13.68 -35.41
N LYS A 246 -3.85 -13.18 -35.26
CA LYS A 246 -2.87 -13.01 -36.34
C LYS A 246 -1.73 -13.99 -36.19
#